data_AF-A0AB34NX61-F1
#
_entry.id   AF-A0AB34NX61-F1
#
_cell.length_a   1.000
_cell.length_b   1.000
_cell.length_c   1.000
_cell.angle_alpha   90.00
_cell.angle_beta   90.00
_cell.angle_gamma   90.00
#
_symmetry.space_group_name_H-M   'P 1'
#
loop_
_entity.id
_entity.type
_entity.pdbx_description
1 polymer ?
#
loop_
_entity_poly.entity_id
_entity_poly.type
_entity_poly.pdbx_seq_one_letter_code
_entity_poly.pdbx_strand_id
1 'polypeptide(L)'
;MVSETFRNLSDEKKEKIAKALLKEFSTYPLAKVQVARIVKDAGIARGAFYKYFGDLKDAYGYLYSLAMKEVHMGPPTRLKEFDPEFFYKMTVDFINQTENSIYFDLIKLHLSQNQAFIGEDEKQKDAFLNLNSQVWAAMVLTHEAIDLALFDKKNKAKILKRYHESLCLLQRK
;
A
#
# COMPACT_ATOMS: atom_id res chain seq x y z
N MET A 1 7.51 12.01 -8.74
CA MET A 1 6.29 12.66 -8.17
C MET A 1 5.38 13.11 -9.30
N VAL A 2 4.06 13.16 -9.11
CA VAL A 2 3.14 13.69 -10.14
C VAL A 2 3.44 15.16 -10.46
N SER A 3 3.33 15.53 -11.74
CA SER A 3 3.59 16.90 -12.18
C SER A 3 2.50 17.88 -11.75
N GLU A 4 2.84 19.16 -11.72
CA GLU A 4 1.86 20.23 -11.48
C GLU A 4 0.75 20.24 -12.53
N THR A 5 1.08 19.93 -13.80
CA THR A 5 0.08 19.80 -14.87
C THR A 5 -0.96 18.75 -14.51
N PHE A 6 -0.54 17.60 -13.97
CA PHE A 6 -1.48 16.55 -13.55
C PHE A 6 -2.36 17.02 -12.38
N ARG A 7 -1.78 17.73 -11.40
CA ARG A 7 -2.52 18.28 -10.25
C ARG A 7 -3.61 19.27 -10.64
N ASN A 8 -3.39 20.02 -11.73
CA ASN A 8 -4.32 21.02 -12.23
C ASN A 8 -5.39 20.45 -13.20
N LEU A 9 -5.39 19.13 -13.47
CA LEU A 9 -6.47 18.50 -14.22
C LEU A 9 -7.79 18.53 -13.45
N SER A 10 -8.91 18.52 -14.18
CA SER A 10 -10.23 18.28 -13.59
C SER A 10 -10.28 16.93 -12.88
N ASP A 11 -11.12 16.82 -11.85
CA ASP A 11 -11.24 15.60 -11.07
C ASP A 11 -11.72 14.41 -11.91
N GLU A 12 -12.64 14.66 -12.85
CA GLU A 12 -13.09 13.64 -13.82
C GLU A 12 -11.91 13.06 -14.63
N LYS A 13 -10.98 13.91 -15.07
CA LYS A 13 -9.83 13.47 -15.85
C LYS A 13 -8.82 12.73 -14.99
N LYS A 14 -8.61 13.17 -13.74
CA LYS A 14 -7.78 12.43 -12.77
C LYS A 14 -8.37 11.07 -12.46
N GLU A 15 -9.68 10.98 -12.26
CA GLU A 15 -10.40 9.74 -11.99
C GLU A 15 -10.29 8.77 -13.17
N LYS A 16 -10.48 9.26 -14.40
CA LYS A 16 -10.30 8.43 -15.60
C LYS A 16 -8.89 7.85 -15.72
N ILE A 17 -7.86 8.67 -15.44
CA ILE A 17 -6.46 8.21 -15.43
C ILE A 17 -6.26 7.20 -14.29
N ALA A 18 -6.75 7.49 -13.08
CA ALA A 18 -6.64 6.60 -11.93
C ALA A 18 -7.30 5.24 -12.19
N LYS A 19 -8.47 5.18 -12.83
CA LYS A 19 -9.13 3.93 -13.25
C LYS A 19 -8.28 3.12 -14.22
N ALA A 20 -7.65 3.78 -15.21
CA ALA A 20 -6.77 3.11 -16.16
C ALA A 20 -5.49 2.58 -15.50
N LEU A 21 -4.89 3.37 -14.59
CA LEU A 21 -3.75 2.94 -13.79
C LEU A 21 -4.14 1.74 -12.90
N LEU A 22 -5.28 1.81 -12.22
CA LEU A 22 -5.77 0.73 -11.35
C LEU A 22 -5.94 -0.56 -12.14
N LYS A 23 -6.60 -0.50 -13.30
CA LYS A 23 -6.77 -1.67 -14.15
C LYS A 23 -5.43 -2.31 -14.54
N GLU A 24 -4.46 -1.51 -14.98
CA GLU A 24 -3.17 -2.03 -15.41
C GLU A 24 -2.36 -2.60 -14.22
N PHE A 25 -2.25 -1.85 -13.11
CA PHE A 25 -1.42 -2.21 -11.97
C PHE A 25 -2.03 -3.29 -11.07
N SER A 26 -3.34 -3.50 -11.12
CA SER A 26 -4.01 -4.66 -10.51
C SER A 26 -3.92 -5.92 -11.37
N THR A 27 -3.64 -5.79 -12.66
CA THR A 27 -3.56 -6.93 -13.59
C THR A 27 -2.14 -7.46 -13.75
N TYR A 28 -1.15 -6.56 -13.80
CA TYR A 28 0.23 -6.91 -14.11
C TYR A 28 1.19 -6.48 -12.99
N PRO A 29 2.17 -7.33 -12.63
CA PRO A 29 3.30 -6.90 -11.82
C PRO A 29 4.02 -5.72 -12.49
N LEU A 30 4.63 -4.83 -11.70
CA LEU A 30 5.22 -3.57 -12.16
C LEU A 30 6.22 -3.78 -13.31
N ALA A 31 6.99 -4.87 -13.26
CA ALA A 31 7.95 -5.24 -14.31
C ALA A 31 7.30 -5.57 -15.68
N LYS A 32 6.00 -5.87 -15.72
CA LYS A 32 5.24 -6.25 -16.93
C LYS A 32 4.26 -5.16 -17.39
N VAL A 33 4.18 -4.05 -16.66
CA VAL A 33 3.29 -2.93 -16.97
C VAL A 33 3.70 -2.24 -18.27
N GLN A 34 2.72 -1.79 -19.05
CA GLN A 34 2.96 -1.06 -20.29
C GLN A 34 2.21 0.27 -20.32
N VAL A 35 2.96 1.35 -20.52
CA VAL A 35 2.41 2.70 -20.75
C VAL A 35 1.40 2.71 -21.90
N ALA A 36 1.64 1.92 -22.95
CA ALA A 36 0.74 1.83 -24.10
C ALA A 36 -0.70 1.38 -23.73
N ARG A 37 -0.85 0.43 -22.79
CA ARG A 37 -2.16 -0.02 -22.32
C ARG A 37 -2.84 1.04 -21.46
N ILE A 38 -2.08 1.66 -20.55
CA ILE A 38 -2.57 2.75 -19.68
C ILE A 38 -3.13 3.90 -20.52
N VAL A 39 -2.37 4.39 -21.50
CA VAL A 39 -2.76 5.57 -22.27
C VAL A 39 -3.94 5.29 -23.21
N LYS A 40 -4.01 4.06 -23.73
CA LYS A 40 -5.17 3.58 -24.49
C LYS A 40 -6.44 3.59 -23.63
N ASP A 41 -6.38 3.00 -22.43
CA ASP A 41 -7.53 2.89 -21.53
C ASP A 41 -7.93 4.26 -20.93
N ALA A 42 -6.96 5.12 -20.61
CA ALA A 42 -7.21 6.49 -20.15
C ALA A 42 -7.70 7.42 -21.28
N GLY A 43 -7.54 7.03 -22.55
CA GLY A 43 -7.83 7.86 -23.71
C GLY A 43 -6.98 9.13 -23.75
N ILE A 44 -5.68 9.01 -23.47
CA ILE A 44 -4.71 10.11 -23.55
C ILE A 44 -3.57 9.75 -24.52
N ALA A 45 -2.87 10.75 -25.03
CA ALA A 45 -1.67 10.52 -25.85
C ALA A 45 -0.50 10.02 -24.97
N ARG A 46 0.43 9.25 -25.55
CA ARG A 46 1.64 8.81 -24.84
C ARG A 46 2.48 9.96 -24.31
N GLY A 47 2.59 11.06 -25.05
CA GLY A 47 3.27 12.28 -24.58
C GLY A 47 2.59 12.93 -23.37
N ALA A 48 1.27 12.81 -23.26
CA ALA A 48 0.54 13.33 -22.09
C ALA A 48 0.88 12.54 -20.83
N PHE A 49 1.05 11.21 -20.93
CA PHE A 49 1.50 10.39 -19.80
C PHE A 49 2.80 10.90 -19.21
N TYR A 50 3.83 11.12 -20.05
CA TYR A 50 5.12 11.62 -19.58
C TYR A 50 5.11 13.09 -19.15
N LYS A 51 4.08 13.85 -19.55
CA LYS A 51 3.82 15.18 -18.97
C LYS A 51 3.24 15.08 -17.56
N TYR A 52 2.56 14.00 -17.23
CA TYR A 52 1.88 13.80 -15.93
C TYR A 52 2.76 13.07 -14.91
N PHE A 53 3.50 12.06 -15.36
CA PHE A 53 4.34 11.19 -14.54
C PHE A 53 5.74 11.13 -15.15
N GLY A 54 6.79 11.18 -14.33
CA GLY A 54 8.15 11.04 -14.82
C GLY A 54 8.42 9.65 -15.41
N ASP A 55 7.88 8.63 -14.76
CA ASP A 55 7.97 7.24 -15.19
C ASP A 55 6.79 6.39 -14.66
N LEU A 56 6.90 5.05 -14.80
CA LEU A 56 5.90 4.12 -14.27
C LEU A 56 5.90 4.06 -12.73
N LYS A 57 7.03 4.27 -12.06
CA LYS A 57 7.12 4.25 -10.59
C LYS A 57 6.37 5.45 -10.01
N ASP A 58 6.47 6.61 -10.65
CA ASP A 58 5.73 7.80 -10.31
C ASP A 58 4.22 7.61 -10.45
N ALA A 59 3.78 7.00 -11.55
CA ALA A 59 2.37 6.69 -11.77
C ALA A 59 1.86 5.64 -10.76
N TYR A 60 2.69 4.63 -10.46
CA TYR A 60 2.39 3.62 -9.44
C TYR A 60 2.29 4.24 -8.05
N GLY A 61 3.27 5.05 -7.64
CA GLY A 61 3.29 5.72 -6.35
C GLY A 61 2.10 6.64 -6.15
N TYR A 62 1.67 7.35 -7.20
CA TYR A 62 0.41 8.12 -7.18
C TYR A 62 -0.79 7.23 -6.89
N LEU A 63 -0.99 6.15 -7.67
CA LEU A 63 -2.11 5.25 -7.47
C LEU A 63 -2.07 4.58 -6.09
N TYR A 64 -0.90 4.10 -5.67
CA TYR A 64 -0.72 3.45 -4.37
C TYR A 64 -1.00 4.42 -3.22
N SER A 65 -0.70 5.71 -3.38
CA SER A 65 -1.06 6.73 -2.38
C SER A 65 -2.58 6.91 -2.24
N LEU A 66 -3.34 6.76 -3.33
CA LEU A 66 -4.81 6.76 -3.28
C LEU A 66 -5.32 5.52 -2.56
N ALA A 67 -4.77 4.35 -2.89
CA ALA A 67 -5.11 3.09 -2.22
C ALA A 67 -4.87 3.18 -0.72
N MET A 68 -3.68 3.62 -0.29
CA MET A 68 -3.35 3.79 1.12
C MET A 68 -4.24 4.82 1.81
N LYS A 69 -4.62 5.92 1.13
CA LYS A 69 -5.57 6.89 1.71
C LYS A 69 -6.96 6.27 1.95
N GLU A 70 -7.37 5.31 1.14
CA GLU A 70 -8.65 4.61 1.29
C GLU A 70 -8.60 3.52 2.38
N VAL A 71 -7.58 2.66 2.36
CA VAL A 71 -7.53 1.48 3.24
C VAL A 71 -6.77 1.71 4.55
N HIS A 72 -6.05 2.81 4.68
CA HIS A 72 -5.23 3.12 5.84
C HIS A 72 -5.72 4.40 6.53
N MET A 73 -6.27 4.26 7.74
CA MET A 73 -6.69 5.40 8.56
C MET A 73 -5.56 5.93 9.44
N GLY A 74 -4.61 6.61 8.82
CA GLY A 74 -3.82 7.65 9.47
C GLY A 74 -2.32 7.40 9.58
N PRO A 75 -1.55 8.47 9.83
CA PRO A 75 -0.09 8.43 9.79
C PRO A 75 0.53 7.57 10.89
N PRO A 76 1.73 7.01 10.64
CA PRO A 76 2.53 6.27 11.63
C PRO A 76 2.96 7.11 12.84
N THR A 77 2.60 8.39 12.92
CA THR A 77 2.88 9.27 14.07
C THR A 77 2.26 8.80 15.39
N ARG A 78 1.31 7.84 15.35
CA ARG A 78 0.78 7.15 16.55
C ARG A 78 1.60 5.96 17.03
N LEU A 79 2.65 5.54 16.32
CA LEU A 79 3.45 4.35 16.66
C LEU A 79 4.54 4.60 17.72
N LYS A 80 4.54 5.76 18.41
CA LYS A 80 5.61 6.07 19.39
C LYS A 80 5.56 5.17 20.62
N GLU A 81 4.38 4.66 20.96
CA GLU A 81 4.16 3.81 22.12
C GLU A 81 3.61 2.46 21.66
N PHE A 82 4.03 1.41 22.36
CA PHE A 82 3.58 0.05 22.09
C PHE A 82 2.27 -0.22 22.84
N ASP A 83 1.21 -0.53 22.10
CA ASP A 83 -0.08 -1.01 22.62
C ASP A 83 -0.57 -2.19 21.75
N PRO A 84 -0.61 -3.43 22.29
CA PRO A 84 -0.95 -4.61 21.54
C PRO A 84 -2.38 -4.56 20.97
N GLU A 85 -3.33 -3.97 21.69
CA GLU A 85 -4.72 -3.86 21.21
C GLU A 85 -4.83 -2.86 20.07
N PHE A 86 -4.09 -1.76 20.16
CA PHE A 86 -4.01 -0.78 19.07
C PHE A 86 -3.43 -1.41 17.79
N PHE A 87 -2.28 -2.09 17.88
CA PHE A 87 -1.65 -2.74 16.74
C PHE A 87 -2.54 -3.84 16.14
N TYR A 88 -3.16 -4.65 16.98
CA TYR A 88 -4.07 -5.70 16.54
C TYR A 88 -5.27 -5.12 15.80
N LYS A 89 -5.97 -4.15 16.41
CA LYS A 89 -7.14 -3.50 15.79
C LYS A 89 -6.77 -2.82 14.48
N MET A 90 -5.68 -2.07 14.45
CA MET A 90 -5.19 -1.41 13.23
C MET A 90 -4.95 -2.43 12.09
N THR A 91 -4.38 -3.58 12.42
CA THR A 91 -4.09 -4.64 11.45
C THR A 91 -5.36 -5.28 10.91
N VAL A 92 -6.30 -5.63 11.80
CA VAL A 92 -7.59 -6.21 11.41
C VAL A 92 -8.39 -5.23 10.55
N ASP A 93 -8.43 -3.96 10.95
CA ASP A 93 -9.11 -2.90 10.20
C ASP A 93 -8.50 -2.74 8.80
N PHE A 94 -7.17 -2.71 8.69
CA PHE A 94 -6.47 -2.62 7.40
C PHE A 94 -6.78 -3.82 6.49
N ILE A 95 -6.73 -5.04 7.03
CA ILE A 95 -7.03 -6.26 6.27
C ILE A 95 -8.47 -6.22 5.77
N ASN A 96 -9.42 -5.90 6.64
CA ASN A 96 -10.84 -5.86 6.28
C ASN A 96 -11.14 -4.75 5.26
N GLN A 97 -10.54 -3.57 5.41
CA GLN A 97 -10.69 -2.49 4.42
C GLN A 97 -10.08 -2.87 3.08
N THR A 98 -8.90 -3.49 3.08
CA THR A 98 -8.23 -3.96 1.87
C THR A 98 -9.05 -5.02 1.15
N GLU A 99 -9.59 -6.02 1.85
CA GLU A 99 -10.41 -7.09 1.27
C GLU A 99 -11.69 -6.58 0.61
N ASN A 100 -12.22 -5.45 1.07
CA ASN A 100 -13.45 -4.85 0.56
C ASN A 100 -13.19 -3.67 -0.40
N SER A 101 -11.93 -3.38 -0.72
CA SER A 101 -11.54 -2.25 -1.55
C SER A 101 -11.36 -2.64 -3.01
N ILE A 102 -11.61 -1.68 -3.91
CA ILE A 102 -11.25 -1.79 -5.34
C ILE A 102 -9.74 -1.93 -5.57
N TYR A 103 -8.93 -1.62 -4.55
CA TYR A 103 -7.48 -1.73 -4.56
C TYR A 103 -6.95 -3.08 -4.09
N PHE A 104 -7.81 -4.06 -3.77
CA PHE A 104 -7.40 -5.37 -3.27
C PHE A 104 -6.30 -6.02 -4.11
N ASP A 105 -6.51 -6.13 -5.42
CA ASP A 105 -5.55 -6.79 -6.33
C ASP A 105 -4.25 -5.99 -6.48
N LEU A 106 -4.33 -4.65 -6.47
CA LEU A 106 -3.16 -3.77 -6.48
C LEU A 106 -2.28 -4.00 -5.24
N ILE A 107 -2.90 -4.06 -4.05
CA ILE A 107 -2.21 -4.27 -2.77
C ILE A 107 -1.64 -5.68 -2.70
N LYS A 108 -2.39 -6.69 -3.16
CA LYS A 108 -1.91 -8.07 -3.24
C LYS A 108 -0.69 -8.20 -4.16
N LEU A 109 -0.71 -7.57 -5.33
CA LEU A 109 0.48 -7.53 -6.20
C LEU A 109 1.62 -6.71 -5.60
N HIS A 110 1.32 -5.68 -4.82
CA HIS A 110 2.34 -4.93 -4.08
C HIS A 110 3.13 -5.81 -3.14
N LEU A 111 2.44 -6.49 -2.23
CA LEU A 111 3.04 -7.35 -1.20
C LEU A 111 3.81 -8.53 -1.80
N SER A 112 3.27 -9.15 -2.86
CA SER A 112 3.89 -10.35 -3.44
C SER A 112 5.03 -10.08 -4.41
N GLN A 113 5.01 -8.97 -5.16
CA GLN A 113 5.91 -8.78 -6.30
C GLN A 113 6.44 -7.35 -6.46
N ASN A 114 5.63 -6.32 -6.24
CA ASN A 114 6.02 -4.96 -6.64
C ASN A 114 6.86 -4.22 -5.60
N GLN A 115 6.81 -4.61 -4.32
CA GLN A 115 7.55 -3.94 -3.25
C GLN A 115 9.05 -3.83 -3.57
N ALA A 116 9.67 -4.89 -4.10
CA ALA A 116 11.07 -4.92 -4.47
C ALA A 116 11.45 -3.91 -5.58
N PHE A 117 10.50 -3.50 -6.43
CA PHE A 117 10.77 -2.64 -7.59
C PHE A 117 10.60 -1.15 -7.28
N ILE A 118 9.79 -0.80 -6.27
CA ILE A 118 9.52 0.59 -5.89
C ILE A 118 10.69 1.20 -5.11
N GLY A 119 11.53 0.37 -4.51
CA GLY A 119 12.62 0.83 -3.65
C GLY A 119 12.09 1.32 -2.30
N GLU A 120 12.94 1.26 -1.28
CA GLU A 120 12.61 1.76 0.05
C GLU A 120 12.79 3.28 0.08
N ASP A 121 11.79 4.01 0.58
CA ASP A 121 11.93 5.44 0.86
C ASP A 121 12.94 5.63 2.01
N GLU A 122 14.01 6.39 1.77
CA GLU A 122 15.04 6.70 2.79
C GLU A 122 14.41 7.27 4.07
N LYS A 123 13.32 8.05 3.94
CA LYS A 123 12.60 8.59 5.11
C LYS A 123 11.89 7.50 5.91
N GLN A 124 11.43 6.44 5.25
CA GLN A 124 10.88 5.28 5.95
C GLN A 124 11.98 4.53 6.68
N LYS A 125 13.16 4.33 6.07
CA LYS A 125 14.30 3.71 6.75
C LYS A 125 14.68 4.44 8.02
N ASP A 126 14.84 5.75 7.94
CA ASP A 126 15.18 6.58 9.09
C ASP A 126 14.09 6.51 10.17
N ALA A 127 12.82 6.47 9.78
CA ALA A 127 11.73 6.29 10.72
C ALA A 127 11.79 4.93 11.44
N PHE A 128 12.08 3.84 10.72
CA PHE A 128 12.21 2.50 11.29
C PHE A 128 13.40 2.36 12.23
N LEU A 129 14.54 2.99 11.91
CA LEU A 129 15.74 2.98 12.75
C LEU A 129 15.54 3.65 14.10
N ASN A 130 14.60 4.61 14.16
CA ASN A 130 14.29 5.36 15.39
C ASN A 130 13.17 4.73 16.24
N LEU A 131 12.64 3.56 15.86
CA LEU A 131 11.65 2.86 16.66
C LEU A 131 12.30 2.14 17.84
N ASN A 132 11.62 2.13 18.98
CA ASN A 132 12.03 1.25 20.07
C ASN A 132 11.82 -0.22 19.68
N SER A 133 12.51 -1.14 20.36
CA SER A 133 12.49 -2.56 20.02
C SER A 133 11.10 -3.21 20.07
N GLN A 134 10.21 -2.77 20.97
CA GLN A 134 8.85 -3.32 21.08
C GLN A 134 8.00 -2.91 19.89
N VAL A 135 8.02 -1.63 19.53
CA VAL A 135 7.32 -1.09 18.37
C VAL A 135 7.86 -1.69 17.07
N TRP A 136 9.18 -1.81 16.95
CA TRP A 136 9.80 -2.45 15.79
C TRP A 136 9.33 -3.90 15.62
N ALA A 137 9.36 -4.70 16.70
CA ALA A 137 8.87 -6.08 16.67
C ALA A 137 7.38 -6.15 16.30
N ALA A 138 6.56 -5.27 16.88
CA ALA A 138 5.13 -5.17 16.57
C ALA A 138 4.87 -4.85 15.09
N MET A 139 5.65 -3.94 14.50
CA MET A 139 5.57 -3.59 13.08
C MET A 139 5.94 -4.78 12.18
N VAL A 140 7.03 -5.50 12.49
CA VAL A 140 7.42 -6.70 11.72
C VAL A 140 6.31 -7.75 11.76
N LEU A 141 5.76 -8.02 12.95
CA LEU A 141 4.64 -8.94 13.12
C LEU A 141 3.37 -8.47 12.39
N THR A 142 3.10 -7.16 12.38
CA THR A 142 1.98 -6.55 11.64
C THR A 142 2.08 -6.86 10.15
N HIS A 143 3.25 -6.59 9.55
CA HIS A 143 3.48 -6.82 8.13
C HIS A 143 3.30 -8.30 7.76
N GLU A 144 3.88 -9.21 8.55
CA GLU A 144 3.73 -10.66 8.33
C GLU A 144 2.27 -11.12 8.47
N ALA A 145 1.55 -10.62 9.49
CA ALA A 145 0.16 -10.96 9.71
C ALA A 145 -0.74 -10.49 8.57
N ILE A 146 -0.51 -9.29 8.03
CA ILE A 146 -1.23 -8.75 6.86
C ILE A 146 -1.02 -9.65 5.65
N ASP A 147 0.24 -9.98 5.34
CA ASP A 147 0.56 -10.79 4.16
C ASP A 147 -0.07 -12.18 4.27
N LEU A 148 0.15 -12.91 5.37
CA LEU A 148 -0.46 -14.22 5.56
C LEU A 148 -2.00 -14.17 5.53
N ALA A 149 -2.62 -13.18 6.18
CA ALA A 149 -4.09 -13.10 6.27
C ALA A 149 -4.76 -12.76 4.93
N LEU A 150 -4.13 -11.95 4.09
CA LEU A 150 -4.67 -11.59 2.76
C LEU A 150 -4.53 -12.73 1.75
N PHE A 151 -3.50 -13.59 1.89
CA PHE A 151 -3.23 -14.69 0.97
C PHE A 151 -3.79 -16.05 1.42
N ASP A 152 -4.01 -16.28 2.71
CA ASP A 152 -4.59 -17.50 3.28
C ASP A 152 -5.89 -17.23 4.05
N LYS A 153 -6.98 -16.97 3.31
CA LYS A 153 -8.32 -16.73 3.89
C LYS A 153 -8.81 -17.88 4.78
N LYS A 154 -8.42 -19.13 4.47
CA LYS A 154 -8.83 -20.32 5.24
C LYS A 154 -8.26 -20.29 6.65
N ASN A 155 -7.02 -19.83 6.80
CA ASN A 155 -6.33 -19.80 8.09
C ASN A 155 -6.27 -18.39 8.72
N LYS A 156 -6.87 -17.38 8.09
CA LYS A 156 -6.91 -15.98 8.57
C LYS A 156 -7.21 -15.86 10.07
N ALA A 157 -8.24 -16.54 10.57
CA ALA A 157 -8.58 -16.50 12.00
C ALA A 157 -7.46 -17.04 12.91
N LYS A 158 -6.77 -18.11 12.50
CA LYS A 158 -5.64 -18.67 13.25
C LYS A 158 -4.42 -17.75 13.20
N ILE A 159 -4.16 -17.14 12.04
CA ILE A 159 -3.07 -16.17 11.83
C ILE A 159 -3.28 -14.97 12.74
N LEU A 160 -4.47 -14.37 12.73
CA LEU A 160 -4.81 -13.21 13.56
C LEU A 160 -4.76 -13.52 15.05
N LYS A 161 -5.21 -14.72 15.47
CA LYS A 161 -5.08 -15.16 16.85
C LYS A 161 -3.61 -15.25 17.28
N ARG A 162 -2.76 -15.94 16.51
CA ARG A 162 -1.31 -16.05 16.79
C ARG A 162 -0.64 -14.68 16.85
N TYR A 163 -1.01 -13.80 15.92
CA TYR A 163 -0.49 -12.43 15.86
C TYR A 163 -0.84 -11.64 17.13
N HIS A 164 -2.12 -11.66 17.55
CA HIS A 164 -2.57 -11.01 18.78
C HIS A 164 -1.83 -11.53 20.02
N GLU A 165 -1.76 -12.86 20.17
CA GLU A 165 -1.00 -13.50 21.26
C GLU A 165 0.48 -13.05 21.26
N SER A 166 1.09 -12.94 20.07
CA SER A 166 2.48 -12.49 19.93
C SER A 166 2.65 -11.03 20.33
N LEU A 167 1.71 -10.14 19.99
CA LEU A 167 1.71 -8.76 20.46
C LEU A 167 1.62 -8.70 21.98
N CYS A 168 0.69 -9.43 22.61
CA CYS A 168 0.56 -9.43 24.07
C CYS A 168 1.85 -9.88 24.78
N LEU A 169 2.61 -10.81 24.20
CA LEU A 169 3.91 -11.25 24.74
C LEU A 169 5.01 -10.17 24.67
N LEU A 170 4.89 -9.19 23.78
CA LEU A 170 5.81 -8.05 23.70
C LEU A 170 5.53 -6.98 24.77
N GLN A 171 4.40 -7.06 25.48
CA GLN A 171 4.08 -6.15 26.58
C GLN A 171 5.06 -6.38 27.74
N ARG A 172 5.89 -5.38 28.03
CA ARG A 172 6.73 -5.38 29.24
C ARG A 172 5.82 -5.17 30.45
N LYS A 173 6.12 -5.89 31.54
CA LYS A 173 5.51 -5.68 32.86
C LYS A 173 5.96 -4.37 33.47
#